data_AF-A0A454CZ85-F1
#
_entry.id   AF-A0A454CZ85-F1
#
_cell.length_a   1.000
_cell.length_b   1.000
_cell.length_c   1.000
_cell.angle_alpha   90.00
_cell.angle_beta   90.00
_cell.angle_gamma   90.00
#
_symmetry.space_group_name_H-M   'P 1'
#
loop_
_entity.id
_entity.type
_entity.pdbx_description
1 polymer ?
#
loop_
_entity_poly.entity_id
_entity_poly.type
_entity_poly.pdbx_seq_one_letter_code
_entity_poly.pdbx_strand_id
1 'polypeptide(L)'
;MPRFLHEVGILRGVEANTLNVKGEIDLPPSSDQHLDWVIASFHEPVFKPTTEVEHTAALINAIKSGRVDVLGHLGNPNYPFDMEQVLRCAKEHNVAVEVNNTSLTGKSRKGSDSRCDRIVELGKEIGVYFTTGSDAHFSEEISKLELAIALLEKHGVEEEKILTTSTSRFLNFLLLRGKAKIPEFEALY
;
A
#
# COMPACT_ATOMS: atom_id res chain seq x y z
N MET A 1 0.54 1.44 22.27
CA MET A 1 -0.37 0.31 21.94
C MET A 1 0.33 -1.01 22.22
N PRO A 2 -0.34 -2.00 22.83
CA PRO A 2 0.23 -3.33 23.03
C PRO A 2 0.48 -4.02 21.67
N ARG A 3 1.38 -5.01 21.62
CA ARG A 3 1.61 -5.83 20.43
C ARG A 3 0.54 -6.90 20.25
N PHE A 4 -0.09 -7.35 21.33
CA PHE A 4 -1.23 -8.27 21.29
C PHE A 4 -2.41 -7.73 22.11
N LEU A 5 -3.61 -8.01 21.63
CA LEU A 5 -4.85 -7.86 22.38
C LEU A 5 -5.80 -8.97 21.97
N HIS A 6 -6.30 -9.76 22.94
CA HIS A 6 -7.18 -10.90 22.67
C HIS A 6 -6.65 -11.84 21.57
N GLU A 7 -5.36 -12.20 21.67
CA GLU A 7 -4.64 -13.08 20.71
C GLU A 7 -4.48 -12.50 19.30
N VAL A 8 -4.93 -11.26 19.06
CA VAL A 8 -4.74 -10.54 17.80
C VAL A 8 -3.45 -9.74 17.87
N GLY A 9 -2.55 -9.99 16.91
CA GLY A 9 -1.34 -9.19 16.70
C GLY A 9 -1.68 -7.80 16.15
N ILE A 10 -1.07 -6.76 16.73
CA ILE A 10 -1.32 -5.36 16.37
C ILE A 10 -0.03 -4.73 15.83
N LEU A 11 -0.06 -4.42 14.54
CA LEU A 11 0.93 -3.58 13.89
C LEU A 11 0.58 -2.11 14.11
N ARG A 12 1.62 -1.29 14.30
CA ARG A 12 1.52 0.16 14.45
C ARG A 12 1.82 0.77 13.09
N GLY A 13 0.77 1.19 12.40
CA GLY A 13 0.89 1.75 11.07
C GLY A 13 0.43 3.21 10.99
N VAL A 14 0.71 3.81 9.85
CA VAL A 14 0.17 5.12 9.45
C VAL A 14 -0.11 5.11 7.95
N GLU A 15 -1.19 5.79 7.56
CA GLU A 15 -1.34 6.29 6.19
C GLU A 15 -0.89 7.75 6.17
N ALA A 16 0.31 7.97 5.64
CA ALA A 16 0.90 9.28 5.51
C ALA A 16 0.44 9.97 4.23
N ASN A 17 0.28 11.29 4.31
CA ASN A 17 0.05 12.12 3.15
C ASN A 17 1.35 12.36 2.40
N THR A 18 1.36 12.11 1.10
CA THR A 18 2.43 12.61 0.22
C THR A 18 2.30 14.12 0.10
N LEU A 19 3.35 14.87 0.42
CA LEU A 19 3.31 16.33 0.54
C LEU A 19 3.59 17.05 -0.78
N ASN A 20 4.51 16.51 -1.59
CA ASN A 20 5.01 17.20 -2.78
C ASN A 20 5.74 16.25 -3.75
N VAL A 21 6.15 16.80 -4.89
CA VAL A 21 6.86 16.08 -5.97
C VAL A 21 8.20 15.48 -5.56
N LYS A 22 8.79 15.89 -4.43
CA LYS A 22 10.02 15.28 -3.89
C LYS A 22 9.74 14.01 -3.08
N GLY A 23 8.47 13.58 -2.98
CA GLY A 23 8.10 12.35 -2.26
C GLY A 23 8.18 12.46 -0.75
N GLU A 24 8.23 13.68 -0.20
CA GLU A 24 8.18 13.91 1.23
C GLU A 24 6.79 13.51 1.77
N ILE A 25 6.75 12.94 2.97
CA ILE A 25 5.52 12.54 3.67
C ILE A 25 5.35 13.36 4.94
N ASP A 26 4.12 13.51 5.43
CA ASP A 26 3.76 14.25 6.65
C ASP A 26 4.14 13.53 7.96
N LEU A 27 5.24 12.79 7.93
CA LEU A 27 5.78 12.03 9.04
C LEU A 27 7.17 12.55 9.42
N PRO A 28 7.38 13.08 10.63
CA PRO A 28 8.70 13.47 11.08
C PRO A 28 9.61 12.24 11.25
N PRO A 29 10.91 12.31 10.96
CA PRO A 29 11.83 11.15 11.05
C PRO A 29 11.86 10.48 12.43
N SER A 30 11.60 11.23 13.50
CA SER A 30 11.53 10.69 14.86
C SER A 30 10.41 9.67 15.08
N SER A 31 9.41 9.64 14.20
CA SER A 31 8.30 8.67 14.26
C SER A 31 8.65 7.31 13.65
N ASP A 32 9.68 7.23 12.80
CA ASP A 32 9.98 6.02 12.03
C ASP A 32 10.28 4.81 12.94
N GLN A 33 10.95 5.04 14.07
CA GLN A 33 11.25 3.99 15.07
C GLN A 33 10.01 3.44 15.80
N HIS A 34 8.86 4.09 15.66
CA HIS A 34 7.62 3.71 16.36
C HIS A 34 6.59 3.04 15.44
N LEU A 35 6.87 2.98 14.14
CA LEU A 35 5.96 2.49 13.10
C LEU A 35 6.52 1.25 12.41
N ASP A 36 5.69 0.22 12.31
CA ASP A 36 6.03 -1.01 11.59
C ASP A 36 5.65 -0.91 10.11
N TRP A 37 4.60 -0.13 9.79
CA TRP A 37 3.96 -0.10 8.47
C TRP A 37 3.60 1.32 8.02
N VAL A 38 4.16 1.79 6.91
CA VAL A 38 3.92 3.13 6.37
C VAL A 38 3.30 3.03 4.98
N ILE A 39 2.04 3.46 4.87
CA ILE A 39 1.36 3.65 3.59
C ILE A 39 1.55 5.12 3.20
N ALA A 40 1.88 5.42 1.95
CA ALA A 40 1.84 6.77 1.42
C ALA A 40 0.76 6.89 0.34
N SER A 41 -0.07 7.93 0.47
CA SER A 41 -1.23 8.13 -0.38
C SER A 41 -1.32 9.58 -0.85
N PHE A 42 -2.04 9.81 -1.94
CA PHE A 42 -2.45 11.15 -2.35
C PHE A 42 -3.83 11.49 -1.77
N HIS A 43 -3.89 12.60 -1.05
CA HIS A 43 -5.12 13.17 -0.52
C HIS A 43 -5.26 14.62 -0.96
N GLU A 44 -6.39 14.96 -1.58
CA GLU A 44 -6.64 16.26 -2.21
C GLU A 44 -6.43 17.48 -1.30
N PRO A 45 -6.77 17.42 0.01
CA PRO A 45 -6.48 18.53 0.92
C PRO A 45 -4.98 18.85 1.09
N VAL A 46 -4.10 17.87 0.85
CA VAL A 46 -2.65 17.99 1.07
C VAL A 46 -1.90 18.07 -0.26
N PHE A 47 -2.17 17.16 -1.18
CA PHE A 47 -1.61 17.12 -2.52
C PHE A 47 -2.72 17.32 -3.54
N LYS A 48 -2.82 18.53 -4.09
CA LYS A 48 -3.83 18.84 -5.10
C LYS A 48 -3.54 18.09 -6.40
N PRO A 49 -4.56 17.50 -7.06
CA PRO A 49 -4.41 16.95 -8.40
C PRO A 49 -3.72 17.91 -9.36
N THR A 50 -2.74 17.40 -10.09
CA THR A 50 -1.95 18.15 -11.07
C THR A 50 -1.64 17.27 -12.29
N THR A 51 -0.46 17.37 -12.88
CA THR A 51 -0.06 16.62 -14.07
C THR A 51 0.34 15.17 -13.77
N GLU A 52 0.17 14.30 -14.76
CA GLU A 52 0.63 12.90 -14.70
C GLU A 52 2.12 12.78 -14.38
N VAL A 53 2.93 13.67 -14.94
CA VAL A 53 4.38 13.72 -14.72
C VAL A 53 4.71 14.01 -13.26
N GLU A 54 4.01 14.95 -12.63
CA GLU A 54 4.23 15.31 -11.23
C GLU A 54 3.75 14.22 -10.26
N HIS A 55 2.61 13.58 -10.53
CA HIS A 55 2.17 12.42 -9.74
C HIS A 55 3.17 11.26 -9.84
N THR A 56 3.63 10.96 -11.06
CA THR A 56 4.64 9.92 -11.31
C THR A 56 5.92 10.22 -10.54
N ALA A 57 6.43 11.46 -10.62
CA ALA A 57 7.62 11.89 -9.91
C ALA A 57 7.45 11.79 -8.38
N ALA A 58 6.32 12.23 -7.84
CA ALA A 58 6.06 12.17 -6.40
C ALA A 58 6.02 10.72 -5.89
N LEU A 59 5.34 9.81 -6.60
CA LEU A 59 5.27 8.40 -6.24
C LEU A 59 6.65 7.73 -6.30
N ILE A 60 7.41 7.97 -7.38
CA ILE A 60 8.78 7.43 -7.52
C ILE A 60 9.70 7.95 -6.41
N ASN A 61 9.62 9.23 -6.07
CA ASN A 61 10.44 9.80 -5.01
C ASN A 61 10.00 9.30 -3.62
N ALA A 62 8.70 9.08 -3.39
CA ALA A 62 8.20 8.48 -2.16
C ALA A 62 8.73 7.04 -2.00
N ILE A 63 8.74 6.26 -3.08
CA ILE A 63 9.38 4.93 -3.12
C ILE A 63 10.87 5.03 -2.77
N LYS A 64 11.61 5.89 -3.48
CA LYS A 64 13.06 6.05 -3.33
C LYS A 64 13.50 6.63 -1.98
N SER A 65 12.58 7.25 -1.24
CA SER A 65 12.86 7.74 0.12
C SER A 65 13.25 6.61 1.08
N GLY A 66 12.84 5.37 0.79
CA GLY A 66 13.02 4.21 1.68
C GLY A 66 12.10 4.20 2.90
N ARG A 67 11.31 5.26 3.12
CA ARG A 67 10.43 5.42 4.29
C ARG A 67 9.03 4.83 4.11
N VAL A 68 8.63 4.55 2.87
CA VAL A 68 7.28 4.10 2.50
C VAL A 68 7.27 2.60 2.24
N ASP A 69 6.42 1.86 2.95
CA ASP A 69 6.27 0.41 2.78
C ASP A 69 5.29 0.09 1.63
N VAL A 70 4.26 0.93 1.45
CA VAL A 70 3.18 0.74 0.46
C VAL A 70 2.71 2.03 -0.18
N LEU A 71 2.35 1.95 -1.46
CA LEU A 71 1.56 2.99 -2.13
C LEU A 71 0.06 2.70 -2.00
N GLY A 72 -0.68 3.60 -1.37
CA GLY A 72 -2.12 3.47 -1.09
C GLY A 72 -3.02 3.90 -2.26
N HIS A 73 -4.16 3.21 -2.40
CA HIS A 73 -5.30 3.48 -3.31
C HIS A 73 -4.99 4.19 -4.65
N LEU A 74 -3.96 3.70 -5.37
CA LEU A 74 -3.49 4.24 -6.66
C LEU A 74 -4.54 4.23 -7.79
N GLY A 75 -5.66 3.54 -7.59
CA GLY A 75 -6.78 3.53 -8.53
C GLY A 75 -7.45 4.89 -8.74
N ASN A 76 -7.26 5.87 -7.84
CA ASN A 76 -7.92 7.17 -7.94
C ASN A 76 -7.67 7.87 -9.30
N PRO A 77 -8.71 8.14 -10.10
CA PRO A 77 -8.57 8.78 -11.41
C PRO A 77 -8.14 10.26 -11.36
N ASN A 78 -8.28 10.94 -10.21
CA ASN A 78 -7.80 12.32 -10.05
C ASN A 78 -6.26 12.40 -10.06
N TYR A 79 -5.57 11.28 -9.83
CA TYR A 79 -4.11 11.20 -9.83
C TYR A 79 -3.63 10.23 -10.92
N PRO A 80 -3.74 10.60 -12.21
CA PRO A 80 -3.12 9.82 -13.27
C PRO A 80 -1.60 9.80 -13.06
N PHE A 81 -0.95 8.67 -13.35
CA PHE A 81 0.49 8.50 -13.30
C PHE A 81 0.90 7.44 -14.31
N ASP A 82 2.18 7.43 -14.69
CA ASP A 82 2.76 6.36 -15.49
C ASP A 82 2.88 5.09 -14.64
N MET A 83 1.92 4.18 -14.85
CA MET A 83 1.83 2.94 -14.08
C MET A 83 3.07 2.07 -14.25
N GLU A 84 3.62 1.96 -15.45
CA GLU A 84 4.76 1.09 -15.68
C GLU A 84 6.00 1.60 -14.95
N GLN A 85 6.28 2.91 -15.06
CA GLN A 85 7.44 3.51 -14.39
C GLN A 85 7.35 3.38 -12.86
N VAL A 86 6.18 3.69 -12.28
CA VAL A 86 5.98 3.60 -10.83
C VAL A 86 6.06 2.16 -10.34
N LEU A 87 5.40 1.21 -11.02
CA LEU A 87 5.37 -0.19 -10.60
C LEU A 87 6.74 -0.86 -10.73
N ARG A 88 7.53 -0.52 -11.76
CA ARG A 88 8.93 -0.98 -11.88
C ARG A 88 9.78 -0.45 -10.74
N CYS A 89 9.65 0.84 -10.39
CA CYS A 89 10.34 1.44 -9.25
C CYS A 89 9.94 0.75 -7.93
N ALA A 90 8.65 0.48 -7.74
CA ALA A 90 8.11 -0.20 -6.57
C ALA A 90 8.70 -1.61 -6.43
N LYS A 91 8.78 -2.38 -7.52
CA LYS A 91 9.46 -3.69 -7.54
C LYS A 91 10.93 -3.58 -7.14
N GLU A 92 11.68 -2.64 -7.73
CA GLU A 92 13.11 -2.48 -7.46
C GLU A 92 13.40 -2.18 -5.98
N HIS A 93 12.51 -1.44 -5.32
CA HIS A 93 12.68 -0.98 -3.93
C HIS A 93 11.85 -1.80 -2.93
N ASN A 94 11.22 -2.89 -3.38
CA ASN A 94 10.31 -3.72 -2.59
C ASN A 94 9.17 -2.91 -1.92
N VAL A 95 8.64 -1.88 -2.57
CA VAL A 95 7.43 -1.17 -2.10
C VAL A 95 6.20 -1.91 -2.60
N ALA A 96 5.26 -2.22 -1.70
CA ALA A 96 4.04 -2.92 -2.10
C ALA A 96 3.01 -1.96 -2.70
N VAL A 97 2.07 -2.51 -3.45
CA VAL A 97 0.97 -1.79 -4.08
C VAL A 97 -0.34 -2.23 -3.44
N GLU A 98 -1.13 -1.28 -2.96
CA GLU A 98 -2.41 -1.60 -2.33
C GLU A 98 -3.48 -1.92 -3.38
N VAL A 99 -4.17 -3.05 -3.20
CA VAL A 99 -5.49 -3.33 -3.79
C VAL A 99 -6.54 -2.99 -2.74
N ASN A 100 -7.04 -1.76 -2.82
CA ASN A 100 -7.96 -1.16 -1.85
C ASN A 100 -9.42 -1.54 -2.18
N ASN A 101 -10.08 -2.25 -1.27
CA ASN A 101 -11.44 -2.76 -1.51
C ASN A 101 -12.46 -1.62 -1.68
N THR A 102 -12.34 -0.55 -0.89
CA THR A 102 -13.23 0.63 -0.95
C THR A 102 -13.13 1.34 -2.30
N SER A 103 -11.94 1.38 -2.91
CA SER A 103 -11.74 1.92 -4.26
C SER A 103 -12.49 1.13 -5.33
N LEU A 104 -12.65 -0.19 -5.14
CA LEU A 104 -13.34 -1.08 -6.07
C LEU A 104 -14.87 -1.03 -5.96
N THR A 105 -15.42 -0.46 -4.89
CA THR A 105 -16.88 -0.34 -4.72
C THR A 105 -17.54 0.60 -5.73
N GLY A 106 -16.76 1.44 -6.42
CA GLY A 106 -17.25 2.49 -7.31
C GLY A 106 -17.90 3.68 -6.58
N LYS A 107 -18.02 3.65 -5.25
CA LYS A 107 -18.68 4.68 -4.45
C LYS A 107 -17.76 5.81 -4.03
N SER A 108 -16.48 5.54 -3.82
CA SER A 108 -15.52 6.57 -3.42
C SER A 108 -15.23 7.52 -4.58
N ARG A 109 -14.71 6.99 -5.70
CA ARG A 109 -14.27 7.76 -6.88
C ARG A 109 -14.53 6.95 -8.15
N LYS A 110 -15.50 7.38 -8.95
CA LYS A 110 -15.93 6.70 -10.18
C LYS A 110 -14.76 6.53 -11.16
N GLY A 111 -14.51 5.31 -11.62
CA GLY A 111 -13.39 4.97 -12.52
C GLY A 111 -12.16 4.41 -11.79
N SER A 112 -12.21 4.26 -10.46
CA SER A 112 -11.14 3.60 -9.72
C SER A 112 -11.05 2.10 -10.00
N ASP A 113 -12.18 1.46 -10.29
CA ASP A 113 -12.32 0.04 -10.63
C ASP A 113 -11.49 -0.34 -11.87
N SER A 114 -11.65 0.40 -12.98
CA SER A 114 -10.92 0.13 -14.22
C SER A 114 -9.42 0.42 -14.09
N ARG A 115 -9.05 1.43 -13.30
CA ARG A 115 -7.64 1.76 -13.03
C ARG A 115 -6.98 0.71 -12.12
N CYS A 116 -7.67 0.26 -11.07
CA CYS A 116 -7.21 -0.84 -10.24
C CYS A 116 -7.02 -2.11 -11.06
N ASP A 117 -7.93 -2.42 -11.99
CA ASP A 117 -7.80 -3.56 -12.90
C ASP A 117 -6.49 -3.52 -13.70
N ARG A 118 -6.19 -2.37 -14.30
CA ARG A 118 -4.95 -2.19 -15.06
C ARG A 118 -3.69 -2.23 -14.19
N ILE A 119 -3.77 -1.67 -12.97
CA ILE A 119 -2.66 -1.70 -12.00
C ILE A 119 -2.34 -3.14 -11.58
N VAL A 120 -3.35 -3.97 -11.32
CA VAL A 120 -3.16 -5.36 -10.92
C VAL A 120 -2.60 -6.19 -12.08
N GLU A 121 -3.16 -6.04 -13.28
CA GLU A 121 -2.67 -6.69 -14.50
C GLU A 121 -1.18 -6.41 -14.73
N LEU A 122 -0.81 -5.13 -14.79
CA LEU A 122 0.57 -4.71 -15.07
C LEU A 122 1.50 -5.01 -13.89
N GLY A 123 1.03 -4.84 -12.66
CA GLY A 123 1.81 -5.14 -11.45
C GLY A 123 2.15 -6.63 -11.35
N LYS A 124 1.25 -7.52 -11.76
CA LYS A 124 1.51 -8.96 -11.89
C LYS A 124 2.61 -9.23 -12.91
N GLU A 125 2.49 -8.69 -14.13
CA GLU A 125 3.50 -8.85 -15.19
C GLU A 125 4.89 -8.36 -14.76
N ILE A 126 4.93 -7.24 -14.04
CA ILE A 126 6.17 -6.69 -13.49
C ILE A 126 6.66 -7.55 -12.32
N GLY A 127 5.77 -8.10 -11.49
CA GLY A 127 6.08 -8.92 -10.32
C GLY A 127 6.24 -8.13 -9.03
N VAL A 128 5.44 -7.07 -8.84
CA VAL A 128 5.39 -6.28 -7.60
C VAL A 128 4.80 -7.10 -6.45
N TYR A 129 5.01 -6.65 -5.22
CA TYR A 129 4.23 -7.14 -4.07
C TYR A 129 2.90 -6.39 -4.01
N PHE A 130 1.82 -7.10 -3.73
CA PHE A 130 0.50 -6.54 -3.47
C PHE A 130 0.14 -6.70 -2.00
N THR A 131 -0.60 -5.74 -1.46
CA THR A 131 -1.29 -5.86 -0.17
C THR A 131 -2.77 -5.55 -0.37
N THR A 132 -3.64 -6.08 0.48
CA THR A 132 -5.07 -5.76 0.46
C THR A 132 -5.43 -4.87 1.64
N GLY A 133 -6.28 -3.88 1.42
CA GLY A 133 -6.80 -3.00 2.47
C GLY A 133 -8.30 -2.82 2.34
N SER A 134 -9.04 -2.91 3.44
CA SER A 134 -10.48 -2.60 3.43
C SER A 134 -10.75 -1.10 3.52
N ASP A 135 -9.78 -0.32 4.01
CA ASP A 135 -9.93 1.12 4.26
C ASP A 135 -11.11 1.42 5.20
N ALA A 136 -11.23 0.57 6.22
CA ALA A 136 -12.34 0.57 7.16
C ALA A 136 -12.33 1.84 8.01
N HIS A 137 -13.39 2.63 7.90
CA HIS A 137 -13.65 3.77 8.78
C HIS A 137 -14.59 3.40 9.95
N PHE A 138 -15.07 2.16 9.96
CA PHE A 138 -15.82 1.56 11.05
C PHE A 138 -15.41 0.09 11.24
N SER A 139 -15.45 -0.42 12.49
CA SER A 139 -14.90 -1.74 12.82
C SER A 139 -15.57 -2.90 12.09
N GLU A 140 -16.86 -2.78 11.75
CA GLU A 140 -17.61 -3.79 10.97
C GLU A 140 -17.15 -3.90 9.51
N GLU A 141 -16.31 -2.98 9.04
CA GLU A 141 -15.72 -3.00 7.70
C GLU A 141 -14.31 -3.56 7.67
N ILE A 142 -13.74 -3.89 8.83
CA ILE A 142 -12.47 -4.61 8.91
C ILE A 142 -12.62 -5.94 8.15
N SER A 143 -11.63 -6.25 7.32
CA SER A 143 -11.53 -7.48 6.52
C SER A 143 -12.58 -7.69 5.41
N LYS A 144 -13.44 -6.69 5.12
CA LYS A 144 -14.26 -6.71 3.89
C LYS A 144 -13.37 -6.49 2.68
N LEU A 145 -12.97 -7.58 2.02
CA LEU A 145 -11.94 -7.64 0.98
C LEU A 145 -12.38 -8.38 -0.28
N GLU A 146 -13.68 -8.66 -0.41
CA GLU A 146 -14.23 -9.54 -1.46
C GLU A 146 -13.89 -9.05 -2.87
N LEU A 147 -13.92 -7.73 -3.12
CA LEU A 147 -13.59 -7.17 -4.42
C LEU A 147 -12.09 -7.21 -4.69
N ALA A 148 -11.26 -6.95 -3.67
CA ALA A 148 -9.81 -7.02 -3.80
C ALA A 148 -9.36 -8.46 -4.08
N ILE A 149 -9.93 -9.45 -3.39
CA ILE A 149 -9.68 -10.88 -3.63
C ILE A 149 -10.08 -11.25 -5.06
N ALA A 150 -11.31 -10.94 -5.47
CA ALA A 150 -11.80 -11.26 -6.81
C ALA A 150 -10.93 -10.64 -7.92
N LEU A 151 -10.39 -9.42 -7.70
CA LEU A 151 -9.52 -8.76 -8.66
C LEU A 151 -8.15 -9.44 -8.79
N LEU A 152 -7.54 -9.81 -7.66
CA LEU A 152 -6.26 -10.52 -7.64
C LEU A 152 -6.40 -11.92 -8.27
N GLU A 153 -7.51 -12.62 -7.98
CA GLU A 153 -7.84 -13.92 -8.60
C GLU A 153 -8.10 -13.80 -10.10
N LYS A 154 -8.84 -12.77 -10.54
CA LYS A 154 -9.10 -12.50 -11.98
C LYS A 154 -7.81 -12.45 -12.78
N HIS A 155 -6.76 -11.81 -12.25
CA HIS A 155 -5.47 -11.70 -12.92
C HIS A 155 -4.53 -12.86 -12.61
N GLY A 156 -4.91 -13.78 -11.72
CA GLY A 156 -4.08 -14.92 -11.31
C GLY A 156 -2.77 -14.45 -10.68
N VAL A 157 -2.84 -13.50 -9.73
CA VAL A 157 -1.68 -13.09 -8.94
C VAL A 157 -1.27 -14.24 -8.02
N GLU A 158 0.00 -14.61 -8.06
CA GLU A 158 0.56 -15.66 -7.21
C GLU A 158 0.43 -15.28 -5.73
N GLU A 159 0.02 -16.23 -4.89
CA GLU A 159 -0.20 -15.99 -3.45
C GLU A 159 1.05 -15.43 -2.76
N GLU A 160 2.24 -15.86 -3.19
CA GLU A 160 3.54 -15.42 -2.71
C GLU A 160 3.80 -13.92 -2.93
N LYS A 161 3.08 -13.31 -3.87
CA LYS A 161 3.11 -11.87 -4.15
C LYS A 161 2.05 -11.07 -3.40
N ILE A 162 1.16 -11.72 -2.65
CA ILE A 162 0.09 -11.05 -1.89
C ILE A 162 0.43 -11.10 -0.41
N LEU A 163 0.85 -9.98 0.18
CA LEU A 163 1.39 -9.92 1.55
C LEU A 163 0.39 -10.34 2.63
N THR A 164 -0.90 -10.05 2.40
CA THR A 164 -1.99 -10.20 3.39
C THR A 164 -2.60 -11.59 3.45
N THR A 165 -2.03 -12.57 2.75
CA THR A 165 -2.50 -13.97 2.78
C THR A 165 -1.94 -14.76 3.95
N SER A 166 -0.89 -14.29 4.64
CA SER A 166 -0.44 -14.86 5.93
C SER A 166 0.36 -13.87 6.78
N THR A 167 0.40 -14.10 8.09
CA THR A 167 1.20 -13.29 9.03
C THR A 167 2.69 -13.39 8.73
N SER A 168 3.20 -14.60 8.49
CA SER A 168 4.61 -14.87 8.20
C SER A 168 5.06 -14.11 6.95
N ARG A 169 4.26 -14.15 5.89
CA ARG A 169 4.56 -13.43 4.64
C ARG A 169 4.63 -11.92 4.85
N PHE A 170 3.64 -11.36 5.54
CA PHE A 170 3.63 -9.93 5.86
C PHE A 170 4.86 -9.53 6.69
N LEU A 171 5.14 -10.27 7.77
CA LEU A 171 6.24 -9.95 8.68
C LEU A 171 7.62 -10.14 8.03
N ASN A 172 7.78 -11.17 7.18
CA ASN A 172 9.01 -11.38 6.42
C ASN A 172 9.23 -10.31 5.34
N PHE A 173 8.16 -9.73 4.79
CA PHE A 173 8.27 -8.55 3.92
C PHE A 173 8.77 -7.31 4.69
N LEU A 174 8.34 -7.11 5.94
CA LEU A 174 8.91 -6.04 6.77
C LEU A 174 10.42 -6.23 7.00
N LEU A 175 10.87 -7.47 7.21
CA LEU A 175 12.31 -7.78 7.32
C LEU A 175 13.05 -7.52 6.01
N LEU A 176 12.47 -7.90 4.88
CA LEU A 176 13.01 -7.59 3.54
C LEU A 176 13.18 -6.07 3.36
N ARG A 177 12.30 -5.28 3.98
CA ARG A 177 12.35 -3.82 4.02
C ARG A 177 13.25 -3.22 5.09
N GLY A 178 14.00 -4.04 5.81
CA GLY A 178 14.97 -3.61 6.81
C GLY A 178 14.36 -3.21 8.15
N LYS A 179 13.07 -3.52 8.40
CA LYS A 179 12.46 -3.34 9.72
C LYS A 179 13.04 -4.36 10.69
N ALA A 180 13.17 -3.97 11.96
CA ALA A 180 13.60 -4.88 13.01
C ALA A 180 12.54 -5.96 13.26
N LYS A 181 12.99 -7.16 13.68
CA LYS A 181 12.09 -8.21 14.13
C LYS A 181 11.29 -7.74 15.35
N ILE A 182 9.99 -8.04 15.39
CA ILE A 182 9.11 -7.74 16.53
C ILE A 182 9.12 -8.97 17.46
N PRO A 183 9.78 -8.91 18.63
CA PRO A 183 9.99 -10.10 19.47
C PRO A 183 8.69 -10.77 19.91
N GLU A 184 7.64 -9.99 20.15
CA GLU A 184 6.34 -10.51 20.55
C GLU A 184 5.71 -11.37 19.44
N PHE A 185 6.02 -11.10 18.17
CA PHE A 185 5.49 -11.84 17.01
C PHE A 185 6.34 -13.05 16.60
N GLU A 186 7.27 -13.53 17.44
CA GLU A 186 8.19 -14.62 17.08
C GLU A 186 7.49 -15.84 16.47
N ALA A 187 6.35 -16.26 17.02
CA ALA A 187 5.58 -17.42 16.54
C ALA A 187 4.77 -17.15 15.26
N LEU A 188 4.74 -15.91 14.77
CA LEU A 188 4.00 -15.48 13.58
C LEU A 188 4.90 -15.28 12.35
N TYR A 189 6.22 -15.28 12.52
CA TYR A 189 7.23 -15.25 11.45
C TYR A 189 7.34 -16.61 10.74
#